data_AF-A0A9D9VNM0-F1
#
_entry.id   AF-A0A9D9VNM0-F1
#
_cell.length_a   1.000
_cell.length_b   1.000
_cell.length_c   1.000
_cell.angle_alpha   90.00
_cell.angle_beta   90.00
_cell.angle_gamma   90.00
#
_symmetry.space_group_name_H-M   'P 1'
#
loop_
_entity.id
_entity.type
_entity.pdbx_description
1 polymer ?
#
loop_
_entity_poly.entity_id
_entity_poly.type
_entity_poly.pdbx_seq_one_letter_code
_entity_poly.pdbx_strand_id
1 'polypeptide(L)'
;MSSLLIFLSSTLVLISPFIYARAILKGEAKPHRTTRFVLFIIAALSTATLFANGNTVAVWLAGANLVQGAIILGLSLKYGMGGWAKIDLACLAIALIGIIAWQTTKNPLIGLYCSILADFTGMVPTLIKTYRLPKTEIATFFALDIFAALFSTLATHQWTMEQLAYPLYIGLINAIMVTLILWPRPKTVPVSNDHNVQ
;
A
#
# COMPACT_ATOMS: atom_id res chain seq x y z
N MET A 1 2.30 -7.42 -27.68
CA MET A 1 2.26 -8.17 -26.39
C MET A 1 2.21 -7.21 -25.21
N SER A 2 3.04 -6.17 -25.16
CA SER A 2 3.06 -5.19 -24.06
C SER A 2 1.73 -4.47 -23.81
N SER A 3 0.96 -4.12 -24.86
CA SER A 3 -0.35 -3.46 -24.69
C SER A 3 -1.36 -4.30 -23.91
N LEU A 4 -1.34 -5.64 -24.08
CA LEU A 4 -2.20 -6.55 -23.33
C LEU A 4 -1.79 -6.59 -21.86
N LEU A 5 -0.49 -6.66 -21.57
CA LEU A 5 0.04 -6.67 -20.20
C LEU A 5 -0.26 -5.37 -19.46
N ILE A 6 -0.12 -4.21 -20.12
CA ILE A 6 -0.48 -2.89 -19.56
C ILE A 6 -1.98 -2.86 -19.24
N PHE A 7 -2.82 -3.36 -20.15
CA PHE A 7 -4.26 -3.41 -19.94
C PHE A 7 -4.64 -4.30 -18.76
N LEU A 8 -4.06 -5.50 -18.66
CA LEU A 8 -4.28 -6.42 -17.53
C LEU A 8 -3.81 -5.80 -16.21
N SER A 9 -2.61 -5.22 -16.17
CA SER A 9 -2.06 -4.55 -14.98
C SER A 9 -2.98 -3.42 -14.52
N SER A 10 -3.37 -2.52 -15.42
CA SER A 10 -4.22 -1.37 -15.11
C SER A 10 -5.60 -1.80 -14.60
N THR A 11 -6.18 -2.85 -15.20
CA THR A 11 -7.48 -3.38 -14.78
C THR A 11 -7.42 -3.96 -13.36
N LEU A 12 -6.35 -4.69 -13.03
CA LEU A 12 -6.16 -5.24 -11.69
C LEU A 12 -6.02 -4.13 -10.63
N VAL A 13 -5.24 -3.09 -10.91
CA VAL A 13 -5.06 -1.92 -10.02
C VAL A 13 -6.37 -1.17 -9.77
N LEU A 14 -7.31 -1.19 -10.72
CA LEU A 14 -8.62 -0.56 -10.55
C LEU A 14 -9.63 -1.46 -9.81
N ILE A 15 -9.51 -2.78 -9.97
CA ILE A 15 -10.42 -3.74 -9.32
C ILE A 15 -10.01 -3.99 -7.86
N SER A 16 -8.71 -4.01 -7.55
CA SER A 16 -8.22 -4.36 -6.21
C SER A 16 -8.81 -3.45 -5.11
N PRO A 17 -8.85 -2.11 -5.25
CA PRO A 17 -9.36 -1.23 -4.21
C PRO A 17 -10.87 -1.32 -4.05
N PHE A 18 -11.60 -1.68 -5.11
CA PHE A 18 -13.04 -1.94 -5.03
C PHE A 18 -13.35 -3.18 -4.18
N ILE A 19 -12.59 -4.26 -4.38
CA ILE A 19 -12.69 -5.47 -3.54
C ILE A 19 -12.35 -5.13 -2.08
N TYR A 20 -11.31 -4.33 -1.87
CA TYR A 20 -10.92 -3.88 -0.53
C TYR A 20 -11.98 -3.02 0.14
N ALA A 21 -12.53 -2.02 -0.57
CA ALA A 21 -13.62 -1.18 -0.08
C ALA A 21 -14.84 -2.02 0.33
N ARG A 22 -15.24 -3.00 -0.49
CA ARG A 22 -16.33 -3.92 -0.17
C ARG A 22 -16.04 -4.74 1.09
N ALA A 23 -14.83 -5.26 1.24
CA ALA A 23 -14.42 -6.01 2.43
C ALA A 23 -14.42 -5.13 3.69
N ILE A 24 -14.02 -3.86 3.57
CA ILE A 24 -14.09 -2.89 4.68
C ILE A 24 -15.53 -2.65 5.11
N LEU A 25 -16.44 -2.41 4.17
CA LEU A 25 -17.85 -2.17 4.44
C LEU A 25 -18.54 -3.38 5.09
N LYS A 26 -18.09 -4.59 4.77
CA LYS A 26 -18.53 -5.84 5.41
C LYS A 26 -17.86 -6.12 6.77
N GLY A 27 -16.87 -5.32 7.17
CA GLY A 27 -16.10 -5.54 8.40
C GLY A 27 -15.07 -6.67 8.32
N GLU A 28 -14.84 -7.23 7.13
CA GLU A 28 -13.84 -8.28 6.87
C GLU A 28 -12.41 -7.71 6.87
N ALA A 29 -12.25 -6.43 6.49
CA ALA A 29 -10.97 -5.71 6.50
C ALA A 29 -11.05 -4.45 7.39
N LYS A 30 -9.98 -4.19 8.15
CA LYS A 30 -9.84 -3.02 9.03
C LYS A 30 -8.54 -2.29 8.70
N PRO A 31 -8.50 -1.40 7.68
CA PRO A 31 -7.30 -0.71 7.24
C PRO A 31 -6.64 0.09 8.38
N HIS A 32 -5.30 0.17 8.35
CA HIS A 32 -4.57 0.99 9.31
C HIS A 32 -4.63 2.47 8.92
N ARG A 33 -5.10 3.33 9.83
CA ARG A 33 -5.38 4.76 9.54
C ARG A 33 -4.14 5.52 9.06
N THR A 34 -3.04 5.42 9.80
CA THR A 34 -1.79 6.14 9.44
C THR A 34 -1.22 5.70 8.11
N THR A 35 -1.20 4.40 7.81
CA THR A 35 -0.74 3.91 6.51
C THR A 35 -1.60 4.47 5.39
N ARG A 36 -2.94 4.41 5.51
CA ARG A 36 -3.83 4.95 4.46
C ARG A 36 -3.68 6.46 4.29
N PHE A 37 -3.39 7.19 5.36
CA PHE A 37 -3.10 8.61 5.29
C PHE A 37 -1.80 8.89 4.52
N VAL A 38 -0.71 8.20 4.84
CA VAL A 38 0.57 8.33 4.13
C VAL A 38 0.42 7.99 2.65
N LEU A 39 -0.20 6.86 2.33
CA LEU A 39 -0.40 6.42 0.94
C LEU A 39 -1.27 7.40 0.15
N PHE A 40 -2.28 8.00 0.79
CA PHE A 40 -3.08 9.06 0.17
C PHE A 40 -2.24 10.29 -0.18
N ILE A 41 -1.35 10.74 0.71
CA ILE A 41 -0.45 11.86 0.43
C ILE A 41 0.48 11.52 -0.74
N ILE A 42 1.06 10.32 -0.76
CA ILE A 42 1.92 9.87 -1.86
C ILE A 42 1.15 9.87 -3.18
N ALA A 43 -0.08 9.36 -3.21
CA ALA A 43 -0.93 9.35 -4.41
C ALA A 43 -1.28 10.77 -4.88
N ALA A 44 -1.58 11.69 -3.94
CA ALA A 44 -1.90 13.08 -4.25
C ALA A 44 -0.69 13.79 -4.89
N LEU A 45 0.49 13.64 -4.30
CA LEU A 45 1.72 14.24 -4.81
C LEU A 45 2.16 13.62 -6.14
N SER A 46 2.08 12.30 -6.28
CA SER A 46 2.34 11.60 -7.55
C SER A 46 1.46 12.15 -8.67
N THR A 47 0.17 12.34 -8.38
CA THR A 47 -0.79 12.90 -9.34
C THR A 47 -0.44 14.34 -9.69
N ALA A 48 -0.09 15.17 -8.70
CA ALA A 48 0.32 16.55 -8.92
C ALA A 48 1.61 16.66 -9.76
N THR A 49 2.62 15.82 -9.51
CA THR A 49 3.85 15.76 -10.31
C THR A 49 3.54 15.38 -11.76
N LEU A 50 2.69 14.38 -11.99
CA LEU A 50 2.30 13.97 -13.35
C LEU A 50 1.50 15.05 -14.08
N PHE A 51 0.65 15.77 -13.36
CA PHE A 51 -0.11 16.89 -13.88
C PHE A 51 0.80 18.04 -14.31
N ALA A 52 1.78 18.40 -13.47
CA ALA A 52 2.78 19.42 -13.78
C ALA A 52 3.66 19.05 -15.00
N ASN A 53 3.92 17.75 -15.20
CA ASN A 53 4.70 17.25 -16.34
C ASN A 53 3.90 17.15 -17.64
N GLY A 54 2.60 17.47 -17.65
CA GLY A 54 1.75 17.48 -18.86
C GLY A 54 1.44 16.11 -19.45
N ASN A 55 1.70 15.01 -18.72
CA ASN A 55 1.44 13.65 -19.22
C ASN A 55 -0.05 13.30 -19.08
N THR A 56 -0.86 13.67 -20.06
CA THR A 56 -2.33 13.55 -20.02
C THR A 56 -2.83 12.14 -19.76
N VAL A 57 -2.18 11.09 -20.29
CA VAL A 57 -2.61 9.70 -20.10
C VAL A 57 -2.27 9.21 -18.69
N ALA A 58 -1.04 9.46 -18.21
CA ALA A 58 -0.62 9.02 -16.88
C ALA A 58 -1.38 9.74 -15.76
N VAL A 59 -1.77 11.01 -15.99
CA VAL A 59 -2.57 11.80 -15.05
C VAL A 59 -3.93 11.16 -14.78
N TRP A 60 -4.61 10.60 -15.79
CA TRP A 60 -5.90 9.94 -15.59
C TRP A 60 -5.81 8.74 -14.67
N LEU A 61 -4.80 7.88 -14.88
CA LEU A 61 -4.59 6.70 -14.04
C LEU A 61 -4.19 7.10 -12.61
N ALA A 62 -3.32 8.11 -12.48
CA ALA A 62 -2.92 8.65 -11.18
C ALA A 62 -4.11 9.29 -10.43
N GLY A 63 -4.94 10.07 -11.13
CA GLY A 63 -6.16 10.66 -10.58
C GLY A 63 -7.15 9.59 -10.11
N ALA A 64 -7.32 8.51 -10.87
CA ALA A 64 -8.12 7.37 -10.44
C ALA A 64 -7.53 6.71 -9.18
N ASN A 65 -6.22 6.56 -9.09
CA ASN A 65 -5.55 6.04 -7.89
C ASN A 65 -5.74 6.96 -6.68
N LEU A 66 -5.65 8.28 -6.86
CA LEU A 66 -5.92 9.28 -5.83
C LEU A 66 -7.35 9.19 -5.30
N VAL A 67 -8.35 9.10 -6.18
CA VAL A 67 -9.76 8.96 -5.78
C VAL A 67 -9.97 7.66 -4.99
N GLN A 68 -9.40 6.54 -5.45
CA GLN A 68 -9.46 5.27 -4.72
C GLN A 68 -8.78 5.37 -3.35
N GLY A 69 -7.60 5.98 -3.28
CA GLY A 69 -6.89 6.24 -2.03
C GLY A 69 -7.70 7.09 -1.07
N ALA A 70 -8.37 8.13 -1.56
CA ALA A 70 -9.26 8.99 -0.77
C ALA A 70 -10.45 8.21 -0.19
N ILE A 71 -11.08 7.36 -1.01
CA ILE A 71 -12.19 6.49 -0.58
C ILE A 71 -11.72 5.53 0.52
N ILE A 72 -10.60 4.83 0.31
CA ILE A 72 -10.08 3.88 1.30
C ILE A 72 -9.64 4.61 2.58
N LEU A 73 -9.04 5.79 2.48
CA LEU A 73 -8.72 6.62 3.65
C LEU A 73 -10.00 6.99 4.41
N GLY A 74 -11.02 7.51 3.73
CA GLY A 74 -12.30 7.85 4.34
C GLY A 74 -12.97 6.65 5.04
N LEU A 75 -12.96 5.48 4.39
CA LEU A 75 -13.42 4.23 4.99
C LEU A 75 -12.56 3.83 6.20
N SER A 76 -11.25 4.06 6.17
CA SER A 76 -10.35 3.73 7.28
C SER A 76 -10.58 4.59 8.52
N LEU A 77 -11.06 5.83 8.36
CA LEU A 77 -11.40 6.67 9.51
C LEU A 77 -12.58 6.10 10.30
N LYS A 78 -13.57 5.54 9.60
CA LYS A 78 -14.78 4.97 10.22
C LYS A 78 -14.64 3.51 10.63
N TYR A 79 -14.05 2.67 9.77
CA TYR A 79 -13.99 1.21 9.92
C TYR A 79 -12.57 0.68 10.20
N GLY A 80 -11.55 1.53 10.05
CA GLY A 80 -10.16 1.17 10.26
C GLY A 80 -9.73 1.25 11.73
N MET A 81 -8.47 0.88 11.97
CA MET A 81 -7.89 0.76 13.31
C MET A 81 -6.48 1.33 13.39
N GLY A 82 -5.99 1.51 14.62
CA GLY A 82 -4.67 2.08 14.91
C GLY A 82 -4.56 3.56 14.56
N GLY A 83 -3.32 4.06 14.56
CA GLY A 83 -2.96 5.38 14.05
C GLY A 83 -2.43 6.38 15.08
N TRP A 84 -2.51 6.04 16.36
CA TRP A 84 -2.09 6.89 17.48
C TRP A 84 -0.95 6.28 18.30
N ALA A 85 -0.42 5.13 17.91
CA ALA A 85 0.74 4.58 18.58
C ALA A 85 1.99 5.42 18.27
N LYS A 86 2.96 5.45 19.20
CA LYS A 86 4.23 6.17 19.00
C LYS A 86 4.94 5.74 17.70
N ILE A 87 4.86 4.45 17.38
CA ILE A 87 5.42 3.91 16.13
C ILE A 87 4.69 4.44 14.90
N ASP A 88 3.37 4.62 14.96
CA ASP A 88 2.57 5.16 13.86
C ASP A 88 2.99 6.60 13.57
N LEU A 89 3.15 7.41 14.61
CA LEU A 89 3.56 8.81 14.48
C LEU A 89 5.02 8.93 13.99
N ALA A 90 5.91 8.06 14.45
CA ALA A 90 7.28 8.00 13.96
C ALA A 90 7.33 7.61 12.47
N CYS A 91 6.58 6.58 12.06
CA CYS A 91 6.45 6.17 10.67
C CYS A 91 5.87 7.30 9.80
N LEU A 92 4.85 8.01 10.29
CA LEU A 92 4.28 9.16 9.60
C LEU A 92 5.33 10.26 9.40
N ALA A 93 6.07 10.63 10.46
CA ALA A 93 7.10 11.66 10.38
C ALA A 93 8.21 11.28 9.38
N ILE A 94 8.70 10.03 9.43
CA ILE A 94 9.75 9.55 8.52
C ILE A 94 9.22 9.52 7.07
N ALA A 95 7.99 9.06 6.85
CA ALA A 95 7.40 9.05 5.52
C ALA A 95 7.25 10.46 4.95
N LEU A 96 6.81 11.43 5.76
CA LEU A 96 6.72 12.83 5.34
C LEU A 96 8.10 13.43 5.01
N ILE A 97 9.14 13.11 5.78
CA ILE A 97 10.51 13.53 5.46
C ILE A 97 10.97 12.92 4.12
N GLY A 98 10.71 11.62 3.90
CA GLY A 98 11.02 10.94 2.64
C GLY A 98 10.28 11.56 1.45
N ILE A 99 9.03 11.96 1.63
CA ILE A 99 8.22 12.67 0.64
C ILE A 99 8.84 14.04 0.32
N ILE A 100 9.25 14.82 1.33
CA ILE A 100 9.89 16.12 1.11
C ILE A 100 11.21 15.95 0.35
N ALA A 101 12.03 14.96 0.73
CA ALA A 101 13.27 14.64 0.03
C ALA A 101 13.02 14.25 -1.44
N TRP A 102 11.98 13.45 -1.69
CA TRP A 102 11.55 13.10 -3.05
C TRP A 102 11.16 14.33 -3.87
N GLN A 103 10.39 15.26 -3.31
CA GLN A 103 9.91 16.43 -4.07
C GLN A 103 10.97 17.53 -4.26
N THR A 104 12.03 17.55 -3.45
CA THR A 104 13.08 18.59 -3.50
C THR A 104 14.30 18.17 -4.33
N THR A 105 14.53 16.87 -4.52
CA THR A 105 15.66 16.40 -5.32
C THR A 105 15.43 16.61 -6.81
N LYS A 106 16.48 17.05 -7.51
CA LYS A 106 16.48 17.18 -8.98
C LYS A 106 16.91 15.89 -9.69
N ASN A 107 17.40 14.91 -8.94
CA ASN A 107 17.85 13.64 -9.49
C ASN A 107 16.70 12.60 -9.46
N PRO A 108 16.23 12.11 -10.63
CA PRO A 108 15.10 11.17 -10.71
C PRO A 108 15.31 9.88 -9.91
N LEU A 109 16.52 9.32 -9.91
CA LEU A 109 16.84 8.08 -9.18
C LEU A 109 16.79 8.28 -7.67
N ILE A 110 17.36 9.38 -7.17
CA ILE A 110 17.28 9.71 -5.74
C ILE A 110 15.83 9.92 -5.34
N GLY A 111 15.06 10.63 -6.18
CA GLY A 111 13.63 10.84 -5.95
C GLY A 111 12.85 9.53 -5.86
N LEU A 112 13.12 8.60 -6.77
CA LEU A 112 12.54 7.26 -6.79
C LEU A 112 12.86 6.47 -5.51
N TYR A 113 14.11 6.49 -5.04
CA TYR A 113 14.45 5.81 -3.79
C TYR A 113 13.79 6.46 -2.58
N CYS A 114 13.73 7.79 -2.52
CA CYS A 114 13.02 8.50 -1.47
C CYS A 114 11.52 8.17 -1.46
N SER A 115 10.87 8.05 -2.62
CA SER A 115 9.45 7.69 -2.71
C SER A 115 9.20 6.25 -2.25
N ILE A 116 10.05 5.30 -2.65
CA ILE A 116 9.98 3.90 -2.18
C ILE A 116 10.16 3.83 -0.65
N LEU A 117 11.12 4.57 -0.09
CA LEU A 117 11.34 4.60 1.36
C LEU A 117 10.16 5.23 2.11
N ALA A 118 9.57 6.29 1.56
CA ALA A 118 8.37 6.90 2.15
C ALA A 118 7.18 5.94 2.13
N ASP A 119 6.95 5.24 1.02
CA ASP A 119 5.90 4.25 0.90
C ASP A 119 6.11 3.08 1.88
N PHE A 120 7.33 2.54 1.92
CA PHE A 120 7.69 1.46 2.82
C PHE A 120 7.48 1.82 4.28
N THR A 121 7.96 2.99 4.70
CA THR A 121 7.78 3.48 6.07
C THR A 121 6.31 3.75 6.39
N GLY A 122 5.52 4.21 5.43
CA GLY A 122 4.07 4.31 5.52
C GLY A 122 3.38 2.95 5.70
N MET A 123 3.92 1.88 5.11
CA MET A 123 3.40 0.52 5.20
C MET A 123 3.75 -0.21 6.51
N VAL A 124 4.81 0.20 7.21
CA VAL A 124 5.27 -0.44 8.47
C VAL A 124 4.16 -0.63 9.51
N PRO A 125 3.30 0.37 9.84
CA PRO A 125 2.20 0.16 10.78
C PRO A 125 1.24 -0.95 10.34
N THR A 126 0.94 -1.03 9.04
CA THR A 126 0.10 -2.09 8.48
C THR A 126 0.80 -3.44 8.53
N LEU A 127 2.11 -3.52 8.27
CA LEU A 127 2.88 -4.75 8.42
C LEU A 127 2.84 -5.26 9.87
N ILE A 128 3.11 -4.40 10.85
CA ILE A 128 3.06 -4.74 12.27
C ILE A 128 1.65 -5.18 12.66
N LYS A 129 0.63 -4.44 12.22
CA LYS A 129 -0.77 -4.78 12.48
C LYS A 129 -1.12 -6.15 11.89
N THR A 130 -0.73 -6.43 10.65
CA THR A 130 -1.04 -7.70 9.96
C THR A 130 -0.27 -8.85 10.58
N TYR A 131 0.97 -8.60 11.00
CA TYR A 131 1.75 -9.54 11.79
C TYR A 131 1.11 -9.81 13.17
N ARG A 132 0.27 -8.94 13.74
CA ARG A 132 -0.42 -9.23 15.01
C ARG A 132 -1.84 -9.76 14.82
N LEU A 133 -2.55 -9.24 13.84
CA LEU A 133 -3.97 -9.45 13.58
C LEU A 133 -4.20 -9.73 12.08
N PRO A 134 -3.77 -10.90 11.57
CA PRO A 134 -3.77 -11.21 10.13
C PRO A 134 -5.19 -11.22 9.54
N LYS A 135 -6.19 -11.58 10.35
CA LYS A 135 -7.62 -11.59 9.97
C LYS A 135 -8.23 -10.19 9.76
N THR A 136 -7.45 -9.12 9.94
CA THR A 136 -7.92 -7.74 9.74
C THR A 136 -7.61 -7.20 8.35
N GLU A 137 -7.02 -8.02 7.49
CA GLU A 137 -6.65 -7.70 6.11
C GLU A 137 -7.06 -8.84 5.19
N ILE A 138 -7.35 -8.54 3.92
CA ILE A 138 -7.77 -9.54 2.94
C ILE A 138 -6.66 -9.85 1.95
N ALA A 139 -6.24 -11.12 1.87
CA ALA A 139 -5.15 -11.54 0.98
C ALA A 139 -5.42 -11.23 -0.49
N THR A 140 -6.68 -11.31 -0.93
CA THR A 140 -7.07 -11.04 -2.33
C THR A 140 -6.69 -9.63 -2.79
N PHE A 141 -6.80 -8.62 -1.93
CA PHE A 141 -6.41 -7.25 -2.27
C PHE A 141 -4.92 -7.18 -2.63
N PHE A 142 -4.07 -7.68 -1.73
CA PHE A 142 -2.62 -7.68 -1.92
C PHE A 142 -2.18 -8.61 -3.05
N ALA A 143 -2.85 -9.75 -3.24
CA ALA A 143 -2.54 -10.69 -4.31
C ALA A 143 -2.79 -10.10 -5.71
N LEU A 144 -3.88 -9.35 -5.88
CA LEU A 144 -4.16 -8.66 -7.15
C LEU A 144 -3.09 -7.63 -7.47
N ASP A 145 -2.60 -6.90 -6.47
CA ASP A 145 -1.51 -5.94 -6.66
C ASP A 145 -0.18 -6.61 -6.99
N ILE A 146 0.09 -7.83 -6.50
CA ILE A 146 1.26 -8.63 -6.93
C ILE A 146 1.16 -8.94 -8.43
N PHE A 147 0.01 -9.43 -8.91
CA PHE A 147 -0.17 -9.73 -10.32
C PHE A 147 -0.12 -8.47 -11.19
N ALA A 148 -0.68 -7.36 -10.70
CA ALA A 148 -0.59 -6.07 -11.38
C ALA A 148 0.85 -5.61 -11.53
N ALA A 149 1.65 -5.69 -10.45
CA ALA A 149 3.07 -5.35 -10.46
C ALA A 149 3.87 -6.26 -11.39
N LEU A 150 3.57 -7.57 -11.41
CA LEU A 150 4.20 -8.53 -12.32
C LEU A 150 3.92 -8.18 -13.79
N PHE A 151 2.66 -7.92 -14.14
CA PHE A 151 2.30 -7.54 -15.51
C PHE A 151 2.87 -6.18 -15.90
N SER A 152 2.91 -5.22 -14.97
CA SER A 152 3.56 -3.92 -15.20
C SER A 152 5.04 -4.11 -15.51
N THR A 153 5.73 -4.97 -14.76
CA THR A 153 7.16 -5.25 -14.93
C THR A 153 7.45 -5.93 -16.26
N LEU A 154 6.63 -6.92 -16.65
CA LEU A 154 6.78 -7.65 -17.91
C LEU A 154 6.38 -6.82 -19.14
N ALA A 155 5.55 -5.79 -18.97
CA ALA A 155 5.18 -4.87 -20.04
C ALA A 155 6.30 -3.89 -20.41
N THR A 156 7.24 -3.66 -19.49
CA THR A 156 8.30 -2.67 -19.63
C THR A 156 9.34 -3.13 -20.67
N HIS A 157 9.61 -2.28 -21.66
CA HIS A 157 10.58 -2.56 -22.71
C HIS A 157 12.03 -2.28 -22.32
N GLN A 158 12.27 -1.41 -21.34
CA GLN A 158 13.61 -1.05 -20.88
C GLN A 158 13.84 -1.56 -19.45
N TRP A 159 14.84 -2.40 -19.28
CA TRP A 159 15.16 -3.01 -17.98
C TRP A 159 16.11 -2.09 -17.20
N THR A 160 15.68 -0.85 -16.96
CA THR A 160 16.41 0.13 -16.16
C THR A 160 15.89 0.14 -14.73
N MET A 161 16.74 0.54 -13.77
CA MET A 161 16.31 0.64 -12.37
C MET A 161 15.16 1.63 -12.16
N GLU A 162 15.09 2.68 -12.98
CA GLU A 162 14.03 3.67 -12.91
C GLU A 162 12.64 3.07 -13.18
N GLN A 163 12.55 2.10 -14.09
CA GLN A 163 11.28 1.49 -14.50
C GLN A 163 10.94 0.25 -13.67
N LEU A 164 11.95 -0.45 -13.15
CA LEU A 164 11.76 -1.72 -12.42
C LEU A 164 11.64 -1.54 -10.90
N ALA A 165 12.30 -0.55 -10.30
CA ALA A 165 12.42 -0.50 -8.84
C ALA A 165 11.07 -0.37 -8.14
N TYR A 166 10.17 0.50 -8.62
CA TYR A 166 8.87 0.72 -7.99
C TYR A 166 7.92 -0.48 -8.15
N PRO A 167 7.71 -1.06 -9.36
CA PRO A 167 6.92 -2.28 -9.51
C PRO A 167 7.46 -3.46 -8.69
N LEU A 168 8.78 -3.66 -8.65
CA LEU A 168 9.39 -4.74 -7.86
C LEU A 168 9.16 -4.52 -6.35
N TYR A 169 9.32 -3.29 -5.88
CA TYR A 169 9.00 -2.92 -4.50
C TYR A 169 7.54 -3.22 -4.15
N ILE A 170 6.59 -2.77 -4.98
CA ILE A 170 5.15 -3.02 -4.78
C ILE A 170 4.84 -4.51 -4.78
N GLY A 171 5.43 -5.27 -5.71
CA GLY A 171 5.29 -6.73 -5.73
C GLY A 171 5.79 -7.38 -4.44
N LEU A 172 6.96 -6.96 -3.95
CA LEU A 172 7.58 -7.51 -2.74
C LEU A 172 6.79 -7.19 -1.48
N ILE A 173 6.41 -5.92 -1.27
CA ILE A 173 5.68 -5.51 -0.06
C ILE A 173 4.31 -6.20 0.03
N ASN A 174 3.64 -6.37 -1.11
CA ASN A 174 2.36 -7.06 -1.19
C ASN A 174 2.52 -8.58 -1.02
N ALA A 175 3.60 -9.19 -1.52
CA ALA A 175 3.92 -10.58 -1.24
C ALA A 175 4.18 -10.84 0.24
N ILE A 176 4.87 -9.93 0.92
CA ILE A 176 5.04 -9.96 2.38
C ILE A 176 3.67 -9.90 3.05
N MET A 177 2.80 -8.98 2.64
CA MET A 177 1.44 -8.85 3.18
C MET A 177 0.62 -10.13 3.01
N VAL A 178 0.57 -10.72 1.81
CA VAL A 178 -0.12 -12.00 1.56
C VAL A 178 0.44 -13.10 2.46
N THR A 179 1.77 -13.18 2.57
CA THR A 179 2.43 -14.16 3.43
C THR A 179 2.02 -13.97 4.89
N LEU A 180 2.03 -12.74 5.41
CA LEU A 180 1.63 -12.43 6.79
C LEU A 180 0.17 -12.77 7.09
N ILE A 181 -0.71 -12.62 6.09
CA ILE A 181 -2.15 -12.94 6.21
C ILE A 181 -2.38 -14.46 6.20
N LEU A 182 -1.69 -15.19 5.32
CA LEU A 182 -1.90 -16.64 5.12
C LEU A 182 -1.06 -17.52 6.05
N TRP A 183 -0.02 -16.96 6.70
CA TRP A 183 0.88 -17.74 7.55
C TRP A 183 0.12 -18.42 8.69
N PRO A 184 0.15 -19.77 8.79
CA PRO A 184 -0.52 -20.49 9.86
C PRO A 184 0.12 -20.14 11.20
N ARG A 185 -0.68 -19.69 12.16
CA ARG A 185 -0.19 -19.42 13.52
C ARG A 185 -0.75 -20.44 14.50
N PRO A 186 0.09 -20.97 15.41
CA PRO A 186 -0.42 -21.75 16.53
C PRO A 186 -1.45 -20.91 17.27
N LYS A 187 -2.61 -21.48 17.60
CA LYS A 187 -3.58 -20.82 18.47
C LYS A 187 -2.84 -20.53 19.79
N THR A 188 -2.73 -19.26 20.17
CA THR A 188 -2.34 -18.91 21.55
C THR A 188 -3.36 -19.58 22.47
N VAL A 189 -2.91 -20.57 23.23
CA VAL A 189 -3.71 -21.22 24.26
C VAL A 189 -4.15 -20.11 25.23
N PRO A 190 -5.46 -19.90 25.46
CA PRO A 190 -5.90 -18.96 26.48
C PRO A 190 -5.33 -19.45 27.82
N VAL A 191 -4.59 -18.58 28.50
CA VAL A 191 -4.14 -18.84 29.88
C VAL A 191 -5.40 -19.09 30.70
N SER A 192 -5.57 -20.30 31.24
CA SER A 192 -6.63 -20.56 32.22
C SER A 192 -6.37 -19.67 33.42
N ASN A 193 -7.34 -18.83 33.76
CA ASN A 193 -7.36 -18.18 35.07
C ASN A 193 -7.69 -19.26 36.10
N ASP A 194 -6.68 -20.02 36.52
CA ASP A 194 -6.74 -20.79 37.77
C ASP A 194 -6.54 -19.82 38.94
N HIS A 195 -7.60 -19.07 39.23
CA HIS A 195 -7.80 -18.40 40.51
C HIS A 195 -9.06 -18.96 41.15
N ASN A 196 -8.96 -20.23 41.55
CA ASN A 196 -9.74 -20.82 42.63
C ASN A 196 -8.76 -21.64 43.48
N VAL A 197 -7.99 -20.94 44.31
CA VAL A 197 -7.35 -21.52 45.48
C VAL A 197 -7.76 -20.65 46.66
N GLN A 198 -8.46 -21.31 47.58
CA GLN A 198 -8.90 -20.94 48.93
C GLN A 198 -10.23 -20.19 49.06
#